data_AF-A0A9W6X1G3-F1
#
_entry.id   AF-A0A9W6X1G3-F1
#
_cell.length_a   1.000
_cell.length_b   1.000
_cell.length_c   1.000
_cell.angle_alpha   90.00
_cell.angle_beta   90.00
_cell.angle_gamma   90.00
#
_symmetry.space_group_name_H-M   'P 1'
#
loop_
_entity.id
_entity.type
_entity.pdbx_description
1 polymer ?
#
loop_
_entity_poly.entity_id
_entity_poly.type
_entity_poly.pdbx_seq_one_letter_code
_entity_poly.pdbx_strand_id
1 'polypeptide(L)'
;MRVTTFFPVVFLAAGITASGKELCEPTVSDSIVAALDDSSLFSSCATAEIGLQTRVSSLFDVLQFAAKDFLIFCQASGCLSPVRDLVDLIPPNCLIKYHGSAHNLSKEVTALHDECAETADAADRAAEDDMSRYFLDV
;
A
#
# COMPACT_ATOMS: atom_id res chain seq x y z
N MET A 1 -5.13 -45.84 -28.96
CA MET A 1 -5.60 -44.66 -29.70
C MET A 1 -5.67 -43.50 -28.71
N ARG A 2 -4.73 -42.55 -28.75
CA ARG A 2 -4.75 -41.33 -27.91
C ARG A 2 -5.05 -40.17 -28.85
N VAL A 3 -6.20 -39.54 -28.68
CA VAL A 3 -6.61 -38.34 -29.42
C VAL A 3 -6.05 -37.14 -28.67
N THR A 4 -5.05 -36.48 -29.26
CA THR A 4 -4.54 -35.18 -28.82
C THR A 4 -5.39 -34.10 -29.45
N THR A 5 -6.36 -33.56 -28.70
CA THR A 5 -7.06 -32.33 -29.05
C THR A 5 -6.16 -31.12 -28.80
N PHE A 6 -5.61 -30.56 -29.87
CA PHE A 6 -4.95 -29.25 -29.87
C PHE A 6 -6.03 -28.16 -29.83
N PHE A 7 -6.13 -27.45 -28.70
CA PHE A 7 -6.90 -26.19 -28.61
C PHE A 7 -5.97 -25.03 -29.00
N PRO A 8 -6.29 -24.21 -30.01
CA PRO A 8 -5.55 -22.99 -30.27
C PRO A 8 -6.00 -21.93 -29.27
N VAL A 9 -5.18 -21.67 -28.25
CA VAL A 9 -5.37 -20.52 -27.36
C VAL A 9 -4.97 -19.26 -28.13
N VAL A 10 -5.97 -18.58 -28.70
CA VAL A 10 -5.80 -17.26 -29.31
C VAL A 10 -5.69 -16.24 -28.18
N PHE A 11 -4.46 -15.85 -27.83
CA PHE A 11 -4.21 -14.71 -26.97
C PHE A 11 -4.47 -13.43 -27.77
N LEU A 12 -5.66 -12.86 -27.61
CA LEU A 12 -5.96 -11.49 -27.99
C LEU A 12 -5.07 -10.55 -27.17
N ALA A 13 -4.00 -10.06 -27.79
CA ALA A 13 -3.22 -8.95 -27.27
C ALA A 13 -4.10 -7.68 -27.34
N ALA A 14 -4.88 -7.43 -26.29
CA ALA A 14 -5.50 -6.15 -26.08
C ALA A 14 -4.39 -5.14 -25.82
N GLY A 15 -4.16 -4.26 -26.80
CA GLY A 15 -3.23 -3.14 -26.67
C GLY A 15 -3.66 -2.28 -25.48
N ILE A 16 -2.86 -2.28 -24.43
CA ILE A 16 -3.02 -1.36 -23.31
C ILE A 16 -2.61 0.01 -23.87
N THR A 17 -3.59 0.85 -24.20
CA THR A 17 -3.32 2.27 -24.43
C THR A 17 -2.91 2.86 -23.09
N ALA A 18 -1.60 2.94 -22.84
CA ALA A 18 -1.04 3.71 -21.75
C ALA A 18 -1.37 5.19 -22.03
N SER A 19 -2.49 5.67 -21.51
CA SER A 19 -2.70 7.10 -21.34
C SER A 19 -1.68 7.53 -20.30
N GLY A 20 -0.50 7.96 -20.74
CA GLY A 20 0.55 8.44 -19.86
C GLY A 20 0.00 9.62 -19.09
N LYS A 21 -0.15 9.47 -17.76
CA LYS A 21 -0.47 10.61 -16.91
C LYS A 21 0.64 11.64 -17.06
N GLU A 22 0.27 12.89 -17.26
CA GLU A 22 1.22 13.99 -17.32
C GLU A 22 1.80 14.25 -15.92
N LEU A 23 2.96 14.89 -15.85
CA LEU A 23 3.54 15.31 -14.57
C LEU A 23 2.64 16.37 -13.93
N CYS A 24 2.52 16.35 -12.61
CA CYS A 24 1.83 17.40 -11.87
C CYS A 24 2.53 18.75 -12.08
N GLU A 25 1.77 19.84 -11.90
CA GLU A 25 2.35 21.19 -11.85
C GLU A 25 3.43 21.24 -10.75
N PRO A 26 4.57 21.95 -10.97
CA PRO A 26 5.70 21.92 -10.06
C PRO A 26 5.34 22.25 -8.60
N THR A 27 4.49 23.24 -8.36
CA THR A 27 4.07 23.62 -6.99
C THR A 27 3.32 22.49 -6.29
N VAL A 28 2.44 21.79 -7.00
CA VAL A 28 1.72 20.60 -6.49
C VAL A 28 2.71 19.47 -6.21
N SER A 29 3.61 19.20 -7.16
CA SER A 29 4.64 18.16 -7.02
C SER A 29 5.53 18.44 -5.80
N ASP A 30 6.06 19.66 -5.66
CA ASP A 30 6.95 20.06 -4.59
C ASP A 30 6.27 19.97 -3.22
N SER A 31 4.99 20.36 -3.11
CA SER A 31 4.22 20.23 -1.87
C SER A 31 4.05 18.79 -1.43
N ILE A 32 3.87 17.85 -2.35
CA ILE A 32 3.68 16.43 -2.04
C ILE A 32 5.02 15.78 -1.71
N VAL A 33 6.08 16.11 -2.45
CA VAL A 33 7.44 15.66 -2.14
C VAL A 33 7.84 16.15 -0.75
N ALA A 34 7.56 17.40 -0.40
CA ALA A 34 7.83 17.94 0.93
C ALA A 34 7.06 17.19 2.03
N ALA A 35 5.81 16.79 1.78
CA ALA A 35 5.03 15.99 2.72
C ALA A 35 5.58 14.55 2.87
N LEU A 36 6.04 13.94 1.78
CA LEU A 36 6.65 12.61 1.78
C LEU A 36 8.03 12.57 2.44
N ASP A 37 8.82 13.65 2.30
CA ASP A 37 10.16 13.80 2.89
C ASP A 37 10.10 14.35 4.33
N ASP A 38 8.90 14.67 4.84
CA ASP A 38 8.73 15.06 6.23
C ASP A 38 8.96 13.87 7.15
N SER A 39 10.13 13.83 7.78
CA SER A 39 10.52 12.81 8.76
C SER A 39 9.55 12.66 9.95
N SER A 40 8.66 13.63 10.17
CA SER A 40 7.63 13.56 11.20
C SER A 40 6.37 12.83 10.76
N LEU A 41 6.19 12.59 9.46
CA LEU A 41 5.00 11.95 8.87
C LEU A 41 4.69 10.59 9.52
N PHE A 42 5.71 9.76 9.73
CA PHE A 42 5.60 8.47 10.40
C PHE A 42 6.18 8.46 11.82
N SER A 43 6.34 9.62 12.47
CA SER A 43 6.88 9.69 13.84
C SER A 43 5.99 8.99 14.87
N SER A 44 4.67 9.05 14.69
CA SER A 44 3.70 8.28 15.49
C SER A 44 3.79 6.78 15.24
N CYS A 45 4.18 6.36 14.04
CA CYS A 45 4.39 4.96 13.68
C CYS A 45 5.56 4.36 14.47
N ALA A 46 6.64 5.12 14.65
CA ALA A 46 7.79 4.71 15.44
C ALA A 46 7.50 4.56 16.95
N THR A 47 6.38 5.13 17.42
CA THR A 47 6.08 5.26 18.86
C THR A 47 4.86 4.43 19.29
N ALA A 48 4.14 3.80 18.37
CA ALA A 48 2.90 3.10 18.69
C ALA A 48 3.09 1.57 18.68
N GLU A 49 2.99 0.99 19.87
CA GLU A 49 2.43 -0.34 20.14
C GLU A 49 3.30 -1.59 19.96
N ILE A 50 4.29 -1.65 19.07
CA ILE A 50 4.86 -2.97 18.68
C ILE A 50 6.31 -3.23 19.14
N GLY A 51 6.97 -2.26 19.79
CA GLY A 51 8.34 -2.43 20.31
C GLY A 51 9.41 -2.69 19.24
N LEU A 52 9.03 -2.74 17.97
CA LEU A 52 9.93 -2.69 16.83
C LEU A 52 10.16 -1.23 16.47
N GLN A 53 11.44 -0.84 16.41
CA GLN A 53 11.83 0.34 15.63
C GLN A 53 11.70 -0.01 14.14
N THR A 54 10.47 -0.09 13.62
CA THR A 54 10.25 0.03 12.18
C THR A 54 10.59 1.46 11.83
N ARG A 55 11.86 1.69 11.44
CA ARG A 55 12.33 2.99 10.95
C ARG A 55 11.71 3.23 9.58
N VAL A 56 10.45 3.66 9.57
CA VAL A 56 9.78 4.16 8.37
C VAL A 56 10.24 5.60 8.20
N SER A 57 11.20 5.82 7.32
CA SER A 57 11.63 7.17 6.95
C SER A 57 10.86 7.74 5.77
N SER A 58 10.24 6.87 4.96
CA SER A 58 9.44 7.25 3.81
C SER A 58 8.34 6.22 3.52
N LEU A 59 7.33 6.64 2.76
CA LEU A 59 6.29 5.75 2.21
C LEU A 59 6.91 4.57 1.43
N PHE A 60 8.02 4.81 0.73
CA PHE A 60 8.65 3.79 -0.12
C PHE A 60 9.39 2.73 0.68
N ASP A 61 9.81 3.04 1.90
CA ASP A 61 10.35 2.02 2.81
C ASP A 61 9.27 0.99 3.14
N VAL A 62 8.02 1.43 3.32
CA VAL A 62 6.86 0.55 3.60
C VAL A 62 6.60 -0.41 2.44
N LEU A 63 6.70 0.07 1.20
CA LEU A 63 6.54 -0.77 0.00
C LEU A 63 7.64 -1.85 -0.16
N GLN A 64 8.73 -1.72 0.59
CA GLN A 64 9.84 -2.68 0.60
C GLN A 64 9.84 -3.58 1.85
N PHE A 65 8.84 -3.46 2.71
CA PHE A 65 8.76 -4.27 3.91
C PHE A 65 8.62 -5.76 3.60
N ALA A 66 9.29 -6.58 4.42
CA ALA A 66 8.95 -7.99 4.47
C ALA A 66 7.52 -8.15 4.99
N ALA A 67 6.82 -9.21 4.57
CA ALA A 67 5.42 -9.44 4.94
C ALA A 67 5.15 -9.28 6.45
N LYS A 68 6.08 -9.75 7.31
CA LYS A 68 5.95 -9.57 8.76
C LYS A 68 5.95 -8.11 9.20
N ASP A 69 6.88 -7.30 8.70
CA ASP A 69 7.01 -5.89 9.07
C ASP A 69 5.87 -5.05 8.48
N PHE A 70 5.37 -5.47 7.32
CA PHE A 70 4.17 -4.92 6.70
C PHE A 70 2.91 -5.16 7.54
N LEU A 71 2.69 -6.39 8.01
CA LEU A 71 1.57 -6.71 8.92
C LEU A 71 1.62 -5.87 10.20
N ILE A 72 2.81 -5.75 10.79
CA ILE A 72 3.07 -4.91 11.97
C ILE A 72 2.71 -3.45 11.68
N PHE A 73 3.17 -2.92 10.54
CA PHE A 73 2.85 -1.57 10.11
C PHE A 73 1.34 -1.34 9.96
N CYS A 74 0.63 -2.26 9.29
CA CYS A 74 -0.81 -2.12 9.06
C CYS A 74 -1.68 -2.30 10.32
N GLN A 75 -1.16 -2.94 11.37
CA GLN A 75 -1.87 -3.07 12.65
C GLN A 75 -1.66 -1.87 13.57
N ALA A 76 -0.60 -1.10 13.36
CA ALA A 76 -0.32 0.09 14.16
C ALA A 76 -1.16 1.28 13.66
N SER A 77 -2.16 1.68 14.45
CA SER A 77 -3.03 2.82 14.15
C SER A 77 -2.26 4.13 13.88
N GLY A 78 -1.14 4.33 14.59
CA GLY A 78 -0.23 5.45 14.40
C GLY A 78 0.54 5.45 13.07
N CYS A 79 0.59 4.32 12.37
CA CYS A 79 1.19 4.16 11.04
C CYS A 79 0.18 4.34 9.90
N LEU A 80 -1.10 4.01 10.15
CA LEU A 80 -2.16 4.04 9.14
C LEU A 80 -2.76 5.45 8.94
N SER A 81 -2.83 6.28 9.99
CA SER A 81 -3.36 7.64 9.86
C SER A 81 -2.61 8.48 8.82
N PRO A 82 -1.27 8.54 8.83
CA PRO A 82 -0.52 9.27 7.81
C PRO A 82 -0.75 8.74 6.38
N VAL A 83 -0.94 7.43 6.22
CA VAL A 83 -1.25 6.82 4.91
C VAL A 83 -2.60 7.31 4.39
N ARG A 84 -3.63 7.32 5.24
CA ARG A 84 -4.95 7.87 4.88
C ARG A 84 -4.87 9.34 4.50
N ASP A 85 -4.14 10.14 5.27
CA ASP A 85 -3.98 11.57 5.00
C ASP A 85 -3.28 11.82 3.66
N LEU A 86 -2.33 10.95 3.27
CA LEU A 86 -1.71 10.98 1.94
C LEU A 86 -2.66 10.59 0.81
N VAL A 87 -3.60 9.66 1.02
CA VAL A 87 -4.62 9.33 0.01
C VAL A 87 -5.42 10.58 -0.38
N ASP A 88 -5.78 11.40 0.61
CA ASP A 88 -6.58 12.61 0.40
C ASP A 88 -5.74 13.77 -0.17
N LEU A 89 -4.45 13.83 0.17
CA LEU A 89 -3.55 14.91 -0.27
C LEU A 89 -3.13 14.77 -1.74
N ILE A 90 -2.94 13.53 -2.24
CA ILE A 90 -2.28 13.29 -3.51
C ILE A 90 -3.28 13.32 -4.68
N PRO A 91 -3.09 14.17 -5.70
CA PRO A 91 -3.98 14.28 -6.83
C PRO A 91 -3.96 12.99 -7.68
N PRO A 92 -5.13 12.47 -8.11
CA PRO A 92 -5.19 11.19 -8.80
C PRO A 92 -4.78 11.25 -10.28
N ASN A 93 -4.69 12.45 -10.87
CA ASN A 93 -4.65 12.61 -12.33
C ASN A 93 -3.28 12.97 -12.90
N CYS A 94 -2.23 12.98 -12.09
CA CYS A 94 -0.89 13.32 -12.54
C CYS A 94 0.20 12.46 -11.89
N LEU A 95 1.37 12.43 -12.51
CA LEU A 95 2.56 11.76 -12.00
C LEU A 95 3.42 12.74 -11.21
N ILE A 96 4.05 12.24 -10.16
CA ILE A 96 4.93 13.03 -9.31
C ILE A 96 6.34 12.50 -9.47
N LYS A 97 7.30 13.40 -9.73
CA LYS A 97 8.69 13.01 -9.83
C LYS A 97 9.26 12.90 -8.41
N TYR A 98 9.56 11.69 -7.98
CA TYR A 98 10.10 11.41 -6.65
C TYR A 98 11.33 10.50 -6.79
N HIS A 99 12.42 10.81 -6.09
CA HIS A 99 13.74 10.13 -6.22
C HIS A 99 14.19 9.84 -7.66
N GLY A 100 13.94 10.77 -8.58
CA GLY A 100 14.39 10.68 -9.97
C GLY A 100 13.45 9.93 -10.93
N SER A 101 12.40 9.29 -10.43
CA SER A 101 11.41 8.54 -11.24
C SER A 101 10.02 9.19 -11.18
N ALA A 102 9.19 8.96 -12.19
CA ALA A 102 7.81 9.43 -12.19
C ALA A 102 6.88 8.37 -11.59
N HIS A 103 6.16 8.73 -10.54
CA HIS A 103 5.32 7.84 -9.74
C HIS A 103 3.86 8.23 -9.85
N ASN A 104 2.98 7.22 -9.84
CA ASN A 104 1.56 7.45 -9.68
C ASN A 104 1.24 7.32 -8.18
N LEU A 105 1.71 8.30 -7.41
CA LEU A 105 1.67 8.24 -5.95
C LEU A 105 0.25 8.06 -5.40
N SER A 106 -0.77 8.63 -6.07
CA SER A 106 -2.16 8.39 -5.67
C SER A 106 -2.50 6.90 -5.74
N LYS A 107 -2.14 6.22 -6.83
CA LYS A 107 -2.36 4.77 -6.95
C LYS A 107 -1.52 3.97 -5.97
N GLU A 108 -0.26 4.35 -5.76
CA GLU A 108 0.68 3.65 -4.87
C GLU A 108 0.22 3.75 -3.40
N VAL A 109 -0.19 4.94 -2.95
CA VAL A 109 -0.70 5.17 -1.58
C VAL A 109 -2.07 4.54 -1.38
N THR A 110 -2.99 4.64 -2.34
CA THR A 110 -4.30 3.95 -2.25
C THR A 110 -4.12 2.43 -2.17
N ALA A 111 -3.22 1.85 -2.96
CA ALA A 111 -2.95 0.41 -2.89
C ALA A 111 -2.40 0.02 -1.51
N LEU A 112 -1.50 0.81 -0.93
CA LEU A 112 -0.99 0.58 0.43
C LEU A 112 -2.11 0.66 1.48
N HIS A 113 -2.97 1.68 1.40
CA HIS A 113 -4.11 1.84 2.29
C HIS A 113 -5.04 0.62 2.24
N ASP A 114 -5.40 0.19 1.02
CA ASP A 114 -6.34 -0.91 0.81
C ASP A 114 -5.75 -2.25 1.30
N GLU A 115 -4.46 -2.51 1.02
CA GLU A 115 -3.77 -3.71 1.50
C GLU A 115 -3.66 -3.75 3.03
N CYS A 116 -3.47 -2.60 3.68
CA CYS A 116 -3.52 -2.51 5.14
C CYS A 116 -4.94 -2.73 5.69
N ALA A 117 -5.98 -2.23 5.03
CA ALA A 117 -7.36 -2.49 5.46
C ALA A 117 -7.71 -3.98 5.35
N GLU A 118 -7.36 -4.63 4.24
CA GLU A 118 -7.54 -6.08 4.06
C GLU A 118 -6.78 -6.90 5.10
N THR A 119 -5.56 -6.48 5.43
CA THR A 119 -4.72 -7.09 6.46
C THR A 119 -5.35 -6.99 7.85
N ALA A 120 -5.85 -5.81 8.22
CA ALA A 120 -6.51 -5.59 9.51
C ALA A 120 -7.79 -6.43 9.61
N ASP A 121 -8.64 -6.39 8.58
CA ASP A 121 -9.86 -7.21 8.50
C ASP A 121 -9.57 -8.72 8.64
N ALA A 122 -8.50 -9.21 8.00
CA ALA A 122 -8.10 -10.60 8.10
C ALA A 122 -7.63 -10.98 9.52
N ALA A 123 -6.90 -10.08 10.19
CA ALA A 123 -6.45 -10.28 11.56
C ALA A 123 -7.63 -10.31 12.54
N ASP A 124 -8.60 -9.40 12.39
CA ASP A 124 -9.80 -9.35 13.22
C ASP A 124 -10.64 -10.63 13.07
N ARG A 125 -10.88 -11.09 11.84
CA ARG A 125 -11.59 -12.36 11.58
C ARG A 125 -10.87 -13.57 12.18
N ALA A 126 -9.54 -13.58 12.13
CA ALA A 126 -8.76 -14.67 12.72
C ALA A 126 -8.89 -14.69 14.25
N ALA A 127 -8.91 -13.52 14.89
CA ALA A 127 -9.14 -13.39 16.33
C ALA A 127 -10.55 -13.83 16.73
N GLU A 128 -11.57 -13.49 15.94
CA GLU A 128 -12.96 -13.94 16.16
C GLU A 128 -13.13 -15.45 16.01
N ASP A 129 -12.52 -16.05 15.00
CA ASP A 129 -12.53 -17.51 14.78
C ASP A 129 -11.79 -18.26 15.89
N ASP A 130 -10.66 -17.74 16.37
CA ASP A 130 -9.94 -18.28 17.52
C ASP A 130 -10.79 -18.25 18.79
N MET A 131 -11.39 -17.10 19.12
CA MET A 131 -12.33 -16.99 20.24
C MET A 131 -13.48 -17.98 20.11
N SER A 132 -14.07 -18.10 18.92
CA SER A 132 -15.17 -19.03 18.65
C SER A 132 -14.77 -20.50 18.88
N ARG A 133 -13.56 -20.90 18.49
CA ARG A 133 -13.04 -22.25 18.80
C ARG A 133 -12.88 -22.46 20.30
N TYR A 134 -12.32 -21.50 21.03
CA TYR A 134 -12.18 -21.60 22.49
C TYR A 134 -13.52 -21.82 23.20
N PHE A 135 -14.62 -21.24 22.71
CA PHE A 135 -15.95 -21.41 23.31
C PHE A 135 -16.67 -22.70 22.89
N LEU A 136 -16.27 -23.34 21.78
CA LEU A 136 -16.88 -24.59 21.28
C LEU A 136 -16.14 -25.86 21.74
N ASP A 137 -14.91 -25.71 22.27
CA ASP A 137 -14.13 -26.80 22.87
C ASP A 137 -14.44 -27.02 24.38
N VAL A 138 -15.55 -26.45 24.90
CA VAL A 138 -16.09 -26.67 26.27
C VAL A 138 -17.43 -27.41 26.19
#